data_AF-A0A822DQ95-F1
#
_entry.id   AF-A0A822DQ95-F1
#
_cell.length_a   1.000
_cell.length_b   1.000
_cell.length_c   1.000
_cell.angle_alpha   90.00
_cell.angle_beta   90.00
_cell.angle_gamma   90.00
#
_symmetry.space_group_name_H-M   'P 1'
#
loop_
_entity.id
_entity.type
_entity.pdbx_description
1 polymer ?
#
loop_
_entity_poly.entity_id
_entity_poly.type
_entity_poly.pdbx_seq_one_letter_code
_entity_poly.pdbx_strand_id
1 'polypeptide(L)'
;MMPLDATSQPYQKFVLDKIFKIIEQRLNESQITHDIAVTIPASKFEELIVLPITISQSNTLYCLDKAQTSNNPELTCIYWQAMNGDMMLTISNEEISPDKDPSNLQCLICYVAAKSSTATDDFHQVYSYLNYGSPYQHETNVHTNQFKAKSNVFYRGCNTDDFFTFCLKISHKTGEVILSHAGPNGIYNHEKIQYRFGKSEIDLSRIDFIYVSAGN
;
A
#
# COMPACT_ATOMS: atom_id res chain seq x y z
N MET A 1 -25.58 -1.96 -30.49
CA MET A 1 -24.54 -0.92 -30.38
C MET A 1 -25.09 0.34 -31.03
N MET A 2 -25.35 1.40 -30.25
CA MET A 2 -25.70 2.70 -30.85
C MET A 2 -24.44 3.25 -31.54
N PRO A 3 -24.56 3.77 -32.78
CA PRO A 3 -23.45 4.45 -33.43
C PRO A 3 -23.05 5.68 -32.60
N LEU A 4 -21.76 5.79 -32.29
CA LEU A 4 -21.20 6.96 -31.61
C LEU A 4 -21.38 8.19 -32.50
N ASP A 5 -21.75 9.32 -31.89
CA ASP A 5 -21.87 10.59 -32.60
C ASP A 5 -20.52 11.01 -33.19
N ALA A 6 -20.54 11.77 -34.30
CA ALA A 6 -19.36 12.15 -35.07
C ALA A 6 -18.30 12.93 -34.25
N THR A 7 -18.68 13.63 -33.18
CA THR A 7 -17.77 14.33 -32.27
C THR A 7 -17.05 13.42 -31.27
N SER A 8 -17.61 12.23 -31.01
CA SER A 8 -17.05 11.24 -30.09
C SER A 8 -15.99 10.33 -30.73
N GLN A 9 -16.00 10.20 -32.07
CA GLN A 9 -15.06 9.34 -32.81
C GLN A 9 -13.59 9.80 -32.75
N PRO A 10 -13.27 11.11 -32.90
CA PRO A 10 -11.90 11.59 -32.76
C PRO A 10 -11.34 11.37 -31.34
N TYR A 11 -12.17 11.56 -30.32
CA TYR A 11 -11.78 11.31 -28.93
C TYR A 11 -11.53 9.83 -28.67
N GLN A 12 -12.42 8.95 -29.16
CA GLN A 12 -12.22 7.50 -29.07
C GLN A 12 -10.92 7.07 -29.74
N LYS A 13 -10.63 7.59 -30.94
CA LYS A 13 -9.37 7.30 -31.65
C LYS A 13 -8.16 7.77 -30.85
N PHE A 14 -8.20 8.97 -30.29
CA PHE A 14 -7.13 9.49 -29.43
C PHE A 14 -6.90 8.60 -28.20
N VAL A 15 -7.97 8.14 -27.53
CA VAL A 15 -7.89 7.25 -26.37
C VAL A 15 -7.28 5.90 -26.76
N LEU A 16 -7.73 5.30 -27.87
CA LEU A 16 -7.20 4.04 -28.37
C LEU A 16 -5.72 4.16 -28.76
N ASP A 17 -5.33 5.23 -29.46
CA ASP A 17 -3.93 5.47 -29.84
C ASP A 17 -3.04 5.63 -28.59
N LYS A 18 -3.55 6.26 -27.52
CA LYS A 18 -2.86 6.36 -26.23
C LYS A 18 -2.71 4.99 -25.56
N ILE A 19 -3.77 4.18 -25.55
CA ILE A 19 -3.75 2.83 -24.98
C ILE A 19 -2.74 1.95 -25.74
N PHE A 20 -2.78 1.95 -27.07
CA PHE A 20 -1.85 1.16 -27.88
C PHE A 20 -0.40 1.58 -27.67
N LYS A 21 -0.11 2.88 -27.58
CA LYS A 21 1.25 3.36 -27.24
C LYS A 21 1.72 2.89 -25.87
N ILE A 22 0.85 2.87 -24.86
CA ILE A 22 1.20 2.37 -23.52
C ILE A 22 1.46 0.87 -23.57
N ILE A 23 0.66 0.10 -24.32
CA ILE A 23 0.85 -1.34 -24.50
C ILE A 23 2.17 -1.62 -25.23
N GLU A 24 2.44 -0.95 -26.35
CA GLU A 24 3.71 -1.09 -27.08
C GLU A 24 4.91 -0.72 -26.22
N GLN A 25 4.81 0.35 -25.43
CA GLN A 25 5.87 0.74 -24.50
C GLN A 25 6.13 -0.36 -23.46
N ARG A 26 5.07 -0.93 -22.86
CA ARG A 26 5.18 -2.03 -21.89
C ARG A 26 5.70 -3.33 -22.50
N LEU A 27 5.34 -3.64 -23.75
CA LEU A 27 5.83 -4.83 -24.47
C LEU A 27 7.33 -4.71 -24.81
N ASN A 28 7.81 -3.49 -25.08
CA ASN A 28 9.21 -3.22 -25.39
C ASN A 28 10.07 -3.04 -24.12
N GLU A 29 9.46 -2.67 -23.00
CA GLU A 29 10.07 -2.73 -21.67
C GLU A 29 10.11 -4.21 -21.22
N SER A 30 11.08 -4.97 -21.74
CA SER A 30 11.52 -6.25 -21.17
C SER A 30 12.17 -6.03 -19.79
N GLN A 31 11.43 -5.41 -18.86
CA GLN A 31 11.74 -5.49 -17.47
C GLN A 31 11.13 -6.79 -16.96
N ILE A 32 11.96 -7.66 -16.41
CA ILE A 32 11.49 -8.68 -15.49
C ILE A 32 10.80 -7.90 -14.37
N THR A 33 9.48 -7.80 -14.41
CA THR A 33 8.70 -7.27 -13.30
C THR A 33 8.84 -8.28 -12.18
N HIS A 34 9.56 -7.89 -11.13
CA HIS A 34 9.70 -8.67 -9.90
C HIS A 34 8.46 -8.49 -9.02
N ASP A 35 7.28 -8.59 -9.62
CA ASP A 35 6.01 -8.43 -8.93
C ASP A 35 5.70 -9.71 -8.15
N ILE A 36 5.25 -9.55 -6.92
CA ILE A 36 4.88 -10.67 -6.05
C ILE A 36 3.36 -10.65 -5.91
N ALA A 37 2.70 -11.69 -6.42
CA ALA A 37 1.29 -11.93 -6.16
C ALA A 37 1.14 -12.77 -4.89
N VAL A 38 0.43 -12.26 -3.89
CA VAL A 38 0.15 -12.95 -2.64
C VAL A 38 -1.36 -13.09 -2.48
N THR A 39 -1.82 -14.31 -2.18
CA THR A 39 -3.20 -14.53 -1.73
C THR A 39 -3.18 -14.63 -0.21
N ILE A 40 -3.99 -13.80 0.45
CA ILE A 40 -4.01 -13.66 1.90
C ILE A 40 -5.35 -14.21 2.40
N PRO A 41 -5.37 -15.15 3.36
CA PRO A 41 -6.61 -15.60 3.96
C PRO A 41 -7.22 -14.50 4.84
N ALA A 42 -8.55 -14.44 4.85
CA ALA A 42 -9.27 -13.62 5.83
C ALA A 42 -9.00 -14.17 7.23
N SER A 43 -8.31 -13.40 8.06
CA SER A 43 -7.76 -13.86 9.35
C SER A 43 -7.96 -12.87 10.48
N LYS A 44 -8.78 -11.83 10.30
CA LYS A 44 -8.96 -10.74 11.29
C LYS A 44 -7.61 -10.16 11.77
N PHE A 45 -6.63 -10.10 10.87
CA PHE A 45 -5.27 -9.64 11.15
C PHE A 45 -4.47 -10.51 12.15
N GLU A 46 -4.89 -11.75 12.41
CA GLU A 46 -4.18 -12.68 13.29
C GLU A 46 -3.09 -13.46 12.55
N GLU A 47 -3.16 -13.55 11.22
CA GLU A 47 -2.19 -14.27 10.40
C GLU A 47 -1.33 -13.28 9.57
N LEU A 48 -0.02 -13.32 9.78
CA LEU A 48 0.95 -12.49 9.07
C LEU A 48 1.66 -13.29 7.99
N ILE A 49 1.50 -12.90 6.73
CA ILE A 49 2.26 -13.44 5.61
C ILE A 49 3.49 -12.58 5.39
N VAL A 50 4.67 -13.17 5.59
CA VAL A 50 5.95 -12.52 5.28
C VAL A 50 6.16 -12.47 3.77
N LEU A 51 6.60 -11.32 3.25
CA LEU A 51 7.06 -11.23 1.87
C LEU A 51 8.44 -11.88 1.73
N PRO A 52 8.72 -12.59 0.63
CA PRO A 52 9.97 -13.33 0.45
C PRO A 52 11.21 -12.44 0.26
N ILE A 53 11.05 -11.12 0.22
CA ILE A 53 12.11 -10.13 0.01
C ILE A 53 11.92 -9.00 1.02
N THR A 54 12.99 -8.67 1.74
CA THR A 54 13.08 -7.50 2.64
C THR A 54 13.38 -6.22 1.88
N ILE A 55 13.20 -5.06 2.52
CA ILE A 55 13.53 -3.75 1.94
C ILE A 55 15.01 -3.70 1.51
N SER A 56 15.92 -4.18 2.37
CA SER A 56 17.36 -4.19 2.15
C SER A 56 17.77 -5.11 0.98
N GLN A 57 17.14 -6.29 0.87
CA GLN A 57 17.34 -7.19 -0.25
C GLN A 57 16.80 -6.59 -1.56
N SER A 58 15.62 -5.98 -1.55
CA SER A 58 15.04 -5.29 -2.71
C SER A 58 15.95 -4.15 -3.18
N ASN A 59 16.46 -3.33 -2.25
CA ASN A 59 17.40 -2.25 -2.58
C ASN A 59 18.72 -2.79 -3.16
N THR A 60 19.22 -3.90 -2.61
CA THR A 60 20.44 -4.55 -3.15
C THR A 60 20.24 -4.97 -4.60
N LEU A 61 19.12 -5.62 -4.93
CA LEU A 61 18.77 -6.00 -6.30
C LEU A 61 18.66 -4.77 -7.20
N TYR A 62 18.01 -3.71 -6.74
CA TYR A 62 17.90 -2.46 -7.47
C TYR A 62 19.27 -1.82 -7.77
N CYS A 63 20.18 -1.80 -6.80
CA CYS A 63 21.54 -1.27 -6.97
C CYS A 63 22.39 -2.11 -7.94
N LEU A 64 22.16 -3.44 -8.01
CA LEU A 64 22.82 -4.30 -9.00
C LEU A 64 22.38 -3.96 -10.43
N ASP A 65 21.08 -3.67 -10.63
CA ASP A 65 20.52 -3.28 -11.93
C ASP A 65 20.86 -1.83 -12.32
N LYS A 66 21.07 -0.96 -11.32
CA LYS A 66 21.39 0.46 -11.48
C LYS A 66 22.74 0.76 -10.80
N ALA A 67 23.82 0.51 -11.55
CA ALA A 67 25.22 0.55 -11.11
C ALA A 67 25.77 1.89 -10.55
N GLN A 68 24.93 2.86 -10.19
CA GLN A 68 25.33 4.16 -9.61
C GLN A 68 24.47 4.61 -8.43
N THR A 69 23.65 3.73 -7.85
CA THR A 69 22.74 4.08 -6.75
C THR A 69 23.27 3.64 -5.39
N SER A 70 23.07 4.47 -4.36
CA SER A 70 23.53 4.24 -2.99
C SER A 70 22.89 2.99 -2.37
N ASN A 71 23.69 2.17 -1.70
CA ASN A 71 23.21 1.02 -0.92
C ASN A 71 22.39 1.43 0.33
N ASN A 72 22.40 2.72 0.69
CA ASN A 72 21.57 3.28 1.76
C ASN A 72 20.57 4.27 1.16
N PRO A 73 19.32 3.84 0.89
CA PRO A 73 18.32 4.71 0.31
C PRO A 73 17.82 5.70 1.37
N GLU A 74 17.73 6.99 1.02
CA GLU A 74 17.07 7.97 1.91
C GLU A 74 15.55 7.73 2.00
N LEU A 75 15.00 7.00 1.01
CA LEU A 75 13.57 6.79 0.79
C LEU A 75 13.30 5.36 0.35
N THR A 76 12.30 4.72 0.97
CA THR A 76 11.71 3.47 0.50
C THR A 76 10.30 3.75 -0.01
N CYS A 77 9.95 3.22 -1.18
CA CYS A 77 8.61 3.26 -1.74
C CYS A 77 8.10 1.83 -1.94
N ILE A 78 6.99 1.49 -1.29
CA ILE A 78 6.32 0.20 -1.46
C ILE A 78 5.03 0.45 -2.24
N TYR A 79 4.92 -0.19 -3.39
CA TYR A 79 3.74 -0.13 -4.25
C TYR A 79 3.02 -1.46 -4.17
N TRP A 80 1.70 -1.42 -4.07
CA TRP A 80 0.88 -2.63 -4.16
C TRP A 80 -0.47 -2.30 -4.75
N GLN A 81 -1.14 -3.36 -5.21
CA GLN A 81 -2.53 -3.31 -5.64
C GLN A 81 -3.35 -4.24 -4.78
N ALA A 82 -4.52 -3.79 -4.35
CA ALA A 82 -5.48 -4.61 -3.62
C ALA A 82 -6.87 -4.45 -4.22
N MET A 83 -7.66 -5.53 -4.15
CA MET A 83 -9.04 -5.58 -4.61
C MET A 83 -9.86 -6.25 -3.52
N ASN A 84 -10.87 -5.53 -3.01
CA ASN A 84 -11.79 -5.99 -1.96
C ASN A 84 -11.14 -6.40 -0.63
N GLY A 85 -11.86 -6.19 0.48
CA GLY A 85 -11.37 -6.46 1.83
C GLY A 85 -10.44 -5.37 2.37
N ASP A 86 -10.25 -5.43 3.68
CA ASP A 86 -9.28 -4.63 4.40
C ASP A 86 -7.93 -5.37 4.48
N MET A 87 -6.85 -4.60 4.46
CA MET A 87 -5.48 -5.09 4.41
C MET A 87 -4.61 -4.28 5.36
N MET A 88 -3.69 -4.96 6.03
CA MET A 88 -2.69 -4.33 6.86
C MET A 88 -1.30 -4.73 6.40
N LEU A 89 -0.54 -3.73 5.96
CA LEU A 89 0.88 -3.83 5.69
C LEU A 89 1.62 -3.51 6.99
N THR A 90 2.44 -4.46 7.46
CA THR A 90 3.27 -4.28 8.65
C THR A 90 4.73 -4.37 8.27
N ILE A 91 5.55 -3.41 8.70
CA ILE A 91 6.99 -3.40 8.43
C ILE A 91 7.73 -3.38 9.75
N SER A 92 8.51 -4.42 10.03
CA SER A 92 9.22 -4.58 11.28
C SER A 92 10.74 -4.45 11.10
N ASN A 93 11.42 -4.12 12.20
CA ASN A 93 12.88 -4.12 12.27
C ASN A 93 13.50 -5.51 12.37
N GLU A 94 12.73 -6.49 12.84
CA GLU A 94 13.17 -7.86 13.06
C GLU A 94 12.10 -8.83 12.57
N GLU A 95 12.51 -10.06 12.24
CA GLU A 95 11.57 -11.09 11.84
C GLU A 95 10.59 -11.42 12.98
N ILE A 96 9.30 -11.31 12.69
CA ILE A 96 8.23 -11.63 13.63
C ILE A 96 8.18 -13.15 13.81
N SER A 97 8.50 -13.61 15.00
CA SER A 97 8.41 -15.02 15.38
C SER A 97 7.36 -15.18 16.48
N PRO A 98 6.41 -16.12 16.35
CA PRO A 98 5.37 -16.33 17.37
C PRO A 98 5.94 -16.82 18.72
N ASP A 99 7.14 -17.39 18.72
CA ASP A 99 7.77 -17.98 19.91
C ASP A 99 8.69 -17.01 20.68
N LYS A 100 8.91 -15.79 20.16
CA LYS A 100 9.82 -14.82 20.77
C LYS A 100 9.04 -13.66 21.37
N ASP A 101 9.33 -13.39 22.65
CA ASP A 101 8.77 -12.25 23.36
C ASP A 101 9.34 -10.94 22.76
N PRO A 102 8.51 -10.08 22.13
CA PRO A 102 8.98 -9.04 21.22
C PRO A 102 9.35 -7.75 21.96
N SER A 103 10.17 -7.85 23.01
CA SER A 103 10.54 -6.69 23.87
C SER A 103 11.16 -5.52 23.12
N ASN A 104 11.76 -5.73 21.94
CA ASN A 104 12.36 -4.71 21.09
C ASN A 104 11.76 -4.64 19.67
N LEU A 105 10.65 -5.33 19.41
CA LEU A 105 10.02 -5.31 18.09
C LEU A 105 9.37 -3.95 17.85
N GLN A 106 9.77 -3.32 16.77
CA GLN A 106 9.20 -2.06 16.31
C GLN A 106 8.55 -2.29 14.96
N CYS A 107 7.24 -2.08 14.88
CA CYS A 107 6.50 -2.21 13.64
C CYS A 107 5.87 -0.89 13.23
N LEU A 108 6.05 -0.53 11.96
CA LEU A 108 5.20 0.43 11.26
C LEU A 108 3.97 -0.31 10.76
N ILE A 109 2.79 0.22 11.09
CA ILE A 109 1.51 -0.38 10.73
C ILE A 109 0.79 0.55 9.77
N CYS A 110 0.45 0.03 8.60
CA CYS A 110 -0.32 0.70 7.58
C CYS A 110 -1.58 -0.13 7.31
N TYR A 111 -2.72 0.36 7.79
CA TYR A 111 -4.01 -0.27 7.55
C TYR A 111 -4.75 0.47 6.44
N VAL A 112 -5.20 -0.30 5.46
CA VAL A 112 -6.07 0.16 4.40
C VAL A 112 -7.41 -0.56 4.56
N ALA A 113 -8.44 0.22 4.82
CA ALA A 113 -9.72 -0.34 5.22
C ALA A 113 -10.51 -0.93 4.06
N ALA A 114 -11.53 -1.72 4.34
CA ALA A 114 -12.43 -2.20 3.31
C ALA A 114 -13.23 -1.02 2.74
N LYS A 115 -13.63 -1.08 1.47
CA LYS A 115 -14.58 -0.11 0.95
C LYS A 115 -15.95 -0.33 1.60
N SER A 116 -16.58 0.73 2.10
CA SER A 116 -17.95 0.65 2.64
C SER A 116 -18.93 0.16 1.56
N SER A 117 -19.79 -0.81 1.91
CA SER A 117 -20.92 -1.20 1.08
C SER A 117 -21.82 0.02 0.82
N THR A 118 -22.20 0.24 -0.44
CA THR A 118 -23.20 1.27 -0.79
C THR A 118 -24.63 0.76 -0.58
N ALA A 119 -24.82 -0.50 -0.19
CA ALA A 119 -26.09 -1.21 -0.24
C ALA A 119 -26.80 -1.37 1.12
N THR A 120 -26.18 -0.95 2.23
CA THR A 120 -26.72 -1.13 3.58
C THR A 120 -26.64 0.15 4.40
N ASP A 121 -27.74 0.53 5.05
CA ASP A 121 -27.93 1.74 5.87
C ASP A 121 -27.09 1.78 7.17
N ASP A 122 -26.26 0.77 7.44
CA ASP A 122 -25.31 0.77 8.54
C ASP A 122 -24.08 1.58 8.14
N PHE A 123 -24.14 2.88 8.43
CA PHE A 123 -23.04 3.82 8.23
C PHE A 123 -21.84 3.43 9.13
N HIS A 124 -20.92 2.63 8.58
CA HIS A 124 -19.59 2.47 9.14
C HIS A 124 -18.68 3.55 8.54
N GLN A 125 -18.12 4.44 9.37
CA GLN A 125 -17.01 5.28 8.93
C GLN A 125 -15.78 4.40 8.79
N VAL A 126 -15.56 3.89 7.60
CA VAL A 126 -14.40 3.07 7.29
C VAL A 126 -13.21 4.02 7.04
N TYR A 127 -12.08 3.79 7.70
CA TYR A 127 -10.92 4.69 7.64
C TYR A 127 -9.61 3.93 7.48
N SER A 128 -8.72 4.43 6.63
CA SER A 128 -7.33 3.95 6.55
C SER A 128 -6.48 4.71 7.56
N TYR A 129 -5.44 4.08 8.12
CA TYR A 129 -4.59 4.72 9.14
C TYR A 129 -3.12 4.31 9.07
N LEU A 130 -2.27 5.15 9.67
CA LEU A 130 -0.87 4.88 10.00
C LEU A 130 -0.71 4.81 11.53
N ASN A 131 0.06 3.83 12.00
CA ASN A 131 0.40 3.70 13.41
C ASN A 131 1.76 3.02 13.61
N TYR A 132 2.22 2.94 14.85
CA TYR A 132 3.29 2.04 15.28
C TYR A 132 2.81 1.15 16.43
N GLY A 133 3.47 0.02 16.68
CA GLY A 133 3.16 -0.84 17.82
C GLY A 133 3.32 -2.31 17.51
N SER A 134 2.53 -3.16 18.18
CA SER A 134 2.52 -4.60 17.91
C SER A 134 1.70 -4.92 16.65
N PRO A 135 2.16 -5.89 15.84
CA PRO A 135 1.52 -6.24 14.56
C PRO A 135 0.09 -6.77 14.72
N TYR A 136 -0.30 -7.26 15.90
CA TYR A 136 -1.61 -7.87 16.17
C TYR A 136 -2.60 -6.93 16.88
N GLN A 137 -2.32 -5.63 16.92
CA GLN A 137 -3.10 -4.65 17.70
C GLN A 137 -4.18 -3.92 16.90
N HIS A 138 -4.57 -4.42 15.71
CA HIS A 138 -5.58 -3.75 14.88
C HIS A 138 -6.86 -3.44 15.67
N GLU A 139 -7.48 -4.46 16.25
CA GLU A 139 -8.70 -4.31 17.05
C GLU A 139 -8.52 -3.34 18.23
N THR A 140 -7.40 -3.44 18.95
CA THR A 140 -7.13 -2.53 20.08
C THR A 140 -7.01 -1.08 19.61
N ASN A 141 -6.33 -0.83 18.49
CA ASN A 141 -6.18 0.50 17.91
C ASN A 141 -7.51 1.07 17.44
N VAL A 142 -8.38 0.24 16.87
CA VAL A 142 -9.76 0.59 16.49
C VAL A 142 -10.60 0.97 17.69
N HIS A 143 -10.62 0.13 18.73
CA HIS A 143 -11.41 0.37 19.94
C HIS A 143 -10.95 1.62 20.71
N THR A 144 -9.65 1.88 20.77
CA THR A 144 -9.10 3.03 21.48
C THR A 144 -9.01 4.30 20.61
N ASN A 145 -9.20 4.17 19.29
CA ASN A 145 -9.07 5.24 18.29
C ASN A 145 -7.72 5.98 18.38
N GLN A 146 -6.65 5.26 18.73
CA GLN A 146 -5.29 5.79 18.87
C GLN A 146 -4.51 5.64 17.55
N PHE A 147 -4.85 6.48 16.58
CA PHE A 147 -4.14 6.53 15.30
C PHE A 147 -3.19 7.73 15.23
N LYS A 148 -2.04 7.55 14.59
CA LYS A 148 -1.09 8.65 14.35
C LYS A 148 -1.54 9.53 13.19
N ALA A 149 -2.09 8.90 12.15
CA ALA A 149 -2.83 9.57 11.09
C ALA A 149 -3.95 8.66 10.59
N LYS A 150 -5.09 9.24 10.19
CA LYS A 150 -6.20 8.49 9.57
C LYS A 150 -6.95 9.31 8.53
N SER A 151 -7.62 8.64 7.60
CA SER A 151 -8.55 9.27 6.66
C SER A 151 -9.69 8.30 6.30
N ASN A 152 -10.91 8.83 6.27
CA ASN A 152 -12.13 8.17 5.81
C ASN A 152 -12.43 8.44 4.33
N VAL A 153 -11.55 9.15 3.61
CA VAL A 153 -11.72 9.54 2.21
C VAL A 153 -11.01 8.56 1.26
N PHE A 154 -10.31 7.55 1.80
CA PHE A 154 -9.43 6.65 1.04
C PHE A 154 -10.09 5.89 -0.13
N TYR A 155 -11.42 5.83 -0.21
CA TYR A 155 -12.15 5.11 -1.25
C TYR A 155 -13.26 5.92 -1.93
N ARG A 156 -13.29 7.24 -1.70
CA ARG A 156 -14.38 8.07 -2.20
C ARG A 156 -14.40 8.07 -3.73
N GLY A 157 -15.52 7.73 -4.36
CA GLY A 157 -15.66 7.77 -5.83
C GLY A 157 -14.97 6.64 -6.60
N CYS A 158 -14.54 5.59 -5.91
CA CYS A 158 -13.97 4.38 -6.52
C CYS A 158 -15.07 3.39 -6.96
N ASN A 159 -14.85 2.58 -8.01
CA ASN A 159 -15.69 1.41 -8.33
C ASN A 159 -15.41 0.25 -7.35
N THR A 160 -16.29 -0.75 -7.22
CA THR A 160 -16.09 -1.86 -6.27
C THR A 160 -15.15 -2.95 -6.79
N ASP A 161 -15.07 -3.12 -8.11
CA ASP A 161 -14.49 -4.33 -8.70
C ASP A 161 -13.12 -4.09 -9.35
N ASP A 162 -12.53 -2.91 -9.12
CA ASP A 162 -11.25 -2.52 -9.71
C ASP A 162 -10.12 -2.58 -8.67
N PHE A 163 -8.90 -2.86 -9.12
CA PHE A 163 -7.70 -2.78 -8.29
C PHE A 163 -7.41 -1.33 -7.87
N PHE A 164 -7.20 -1.13 -6.58
CA PHE A 164 -6.68 0.12 -6.03
C PHE A 164 -5.17 0.05 -5.96
N THR A 165 -4.51 1.11 -6.45
CA THR A 165 -3.04 1.20 -6.34
C THR A 165 -2.69 2.05 -5.13
N PHE A 166 -1.82 1.54 -4.29
CA PHE A 166 -1.32 2.23 -3.10
C PHE A 166 0.17 2.46 -3.20
N CYS A 167 0.63 3.50 -2.52
CA CYS A 167 2.04 3.81 -2.34
C CYS A 167 2.27 4.19 -0.88
N LEU A 168 3.12 3.42 -0.21
CA LEU A 168 3.68 3.78 1.08
C LEU A 168 5.10 4.29 0.87
N LYS A 169 5.30 5.58 1.12
CA LYS A 169 6.60 6.24 1.06
C LYS A 169 7.14 6.42 2.48
N ILE A 170 8.36 6.00 2.72
CA ILE A 170 9.03 6.05 4.01
C ILE A 170 10.34 6.81 3.86
N SER A 171 10.53 7.87 4.65
CA SER A 171 11.79 8.58 4.74
C SER A 171 12.56 8.20 5.99
N HIS A 172 13.65 7.46 5.79
CA HIS A 172 14.52 6.97 6.87
C HIS A 172 15.23 8.12 7.61
N LYS A 173 15.42 9.26 6.94
CA LYS A 173 16.10 10.45 7.49
C LYS A 173 15.17 11.35 8.28
N THR A 174 13.96 11.63 7.77
CA THR A 174 13.05 12.60 8.39
C THR A 174 12.05 11.96 9.34
N GLY A 175 11.89 10.63 9.32
CA GLY A 175 10.85 9.94 10.07
C GLY A 175 9.47 10.03 9.41
N GLU A 176 9.37 10.63 8.22
CA GLU A 176 8.10 10.86 7.54
C GLU A 176 7.62 9.60 6.80
N VAL A 177 6.37 9.23 7.04
CA VAL A 177 5.65 8.18 6.33
C VAL A 177 4.43 8.79 5.67
N ILE A 178 4.26 8.50 4.39
CA ILE A 178 3.13 8.96 3.58
C ILE A 178 2.50 7.73 2.94
N LEU A 179 1.23 7.47 3.25
CA LEU A 179 0.41 6.55 2.50
C LEU A 179 -0.45 7.37 1.54
N SER A 180 -0.41 7.03 0.26
CA SER A 180 -1.32 7.57 -0.75
C SER A 180 -1.98 6.44 -1.54
N HIS A 181 -3.14 6.73 -2.09
CA HIS A 181 -3.76 5.84 -3.08
C HIS A 181 -3.92 6.56 -4.42
N ALA A 182 -4.11 5.77 -5.46
CA ALA A 182 -4.72 6.18 -6.71
C ALA A 182 -5.82 5.18 -7.06
N GLY A 183 -7.03 5.70 -7.24
CA GLY A 183 -8.13 4.91 -7.79
C GLY A 183 -7.89 4.58 -9.28
N PRO A 184 -8.66 3.64 -9.85
CA PRO A 184 -8.58 3.24 -11.27
C PRO A 184 -8.76 4.44 -12.23
N ASN A 185 -9.56 5.42 -11.80
CA ASN A 185 -9.71 6.72 -12.43
C ASN A 185 -8.77 7.74 -11.78
N GLY A 186 -7.46 7.57 -11.99
CA GLY A 186 -6.35 8.32 -11.35
C GLY A 186 -6.32 9.85 -11.54
N ILE A 187 -7.42 10.48 -11.94
CA ILE A 187 -7.62 11.92 -12.08
C ILE A 187 -8.33 12.52 -10.84
N TYR A 188 -9.15 11.72 -10.11
CA TYR A 188 -10.06 12.27 -9.09
C TYR A 188 -9.74 11.85 -7.65
N ASN A 189 -8.92 10.81 -7.45
CA ASN A 189 -8.71 10.19 -6.14
C ASN A 189 -7.24 10.18 -5.77
N HIS A 190 -6.82 11.26 -5.11
CA HIS A 190 -5.49 11.42 -4.52
C HIS A 190 -5.64 11.81 -3.05
N GLU A 191 -6.08 10.87 -2.23
CA GLU A 191 -5.96 11.05 -0.78
C GLU A 191 -4.57 10.63 -0.31
N LYS A 192 -4.06 11.34 0.69
CA LYS A 192 -2.86 10.94 1.42
C LYS A 192 -3.07 11.10 2.92
N ILE A 193 -2.56 10.14 3.68
CA ILE A 193 -2.32 10.30 5.12
C ILE A 193 -0.81 10.32 5.34
N GLN A 194 -0.36 11.23 6.19
CA GLN A 194 1.06 11.42 6.47
C GLN A 194 1.27 11.63 7.96
N TYR A 195 2.36 11.07 8.47
CA TYR A 195 2.81 11.29 9.84
C TYR A 195 4.33 11.29 9.90
N ARG A 196 4.89 12.04 10.84
CA ARG A 196 6.33 12.05 11.12
C ARG A 196 6.58 11.39 12.46
N PHE A 197 7.09 10.16 12.44
CA PHE A 197 7.42 9.41 13.63
C PHE A 197 8.73 9.90 14.24
N GLY A 198 8.75 10.00 15.57
CA GLY A 198 10.00 10.20 16.31
C GLY A 198 10.77 8.90 16.45
N LYS A 199 12.11 8.98 16.52
CA LYS A 199 12.96 7.79 16.74
C LYS A 199 12.65 7.02 18.03
N SER A 200 12.08 7.69 19.03
CA SER A 200 11.63 7.07 20.29
C SER A 200 10.36 6.24 20.12
N GLU A 201 9.55 6.53 19.10
CA GLU A 201 8.34 5.77 18.77
C GLU A 201 8.70 4.57 17.90
N ILE A 202 9.41 4.84 16.80
CA ILE A 202 9.90 3.83 15.87
C ILE A 202 11.12 4.38 15.11
N ASP A 203 12.18 3.58 15.03
CA ASP A 203 13.34 3.91 14.22
C ASP A 203 13.16 3.38 12.79
N LEU A 204 12.62 4.22 11.91
CA LEU A 204 12.40 3.87 10.50
C LEU A 204 13.69 3.55 9.75
N SER A 205 14.88 3.85 10.29
CA SER A 205 16.14 3.44 9.64
C SER A 205 16.46 1.96 9.83
N ARG A 206 15.73 1.27 10.71
CA ARG A 206 15.95 -0.14 11.07
C ARG A 206 14.88 -1.10 10.55
N ILE A 207 13.78 -0.60 9.99
CA ILE A 207 12.71 -1.46 9.47
C ILE A 207 13.17 -2.14 8.18
N ASP A 208 12.79 -3.40 8.00
CA ASP A 208 13.28 -4.19 6.87
C ASP A 208 12.29 -5.27 6.39
N PHE A 209 11.67 -5.99 7.32
CA PHE A 209 10.79 -7.11 7.00
C PHE A 209 9.38 -6.63 6.72
N ILE A 210 8.80 -7.08 5.60
CA ILE A 210 7.45 -6.69 5.17
C ILE A 210 6.50 -7.87 5.38
N TYR A 211 5.39 -7.60 6.04
CA TYR A 211 4.32 -8.53 6.30
C TYR A 211 2.99 -7.98 5.79
N VAL A 212 2.11 -8.88 5.40
CA VAL A 212 0.75 -8.55 5.01
C VAL A 212 -0.23 -9.43 5.77
N SER A 213 -1.33 -8.83 6.20
CA SER A 213 -2.47 -9.52 6.80
C SER A 213 -3.77 -8.90 6.29
N ALA A 214 -4.85 -9.65 6.38
CA ALA A 214 -6.16 -9.24 5.91
C ALA A 214 -7.21 -9.41 7.02
N GLY A 215 -8.23 -8.55 6.99
CA GLY A 215 -9.40 -8.69 7.85
C GLY A 215 -10.42 -9.61 7.20
N ASN A 216 -11.70 -9.25 7.29
CA ASN A 216 -12.86 -10.10 6.94
C ASN A 216 -13.52 -9.69 5.61
#